data_AF-A0A2X2BK09-F1
#
_entry.id   AF-A0A2X2BK09-F1
#
_cell.length_a   1.000
_cell.length_b   1.000
_cell.length_c   1.000
_cell.angle_alpha   90.00
_cell.angle_beta   90.00
_cell.angle_gamma   90.00
#
_symmetry.space_group_name_H-M   'P 1'
#
loop_
_entity.id
_entity.type
_entity.pdbx_description
1 polymer ?
#
loop_
_entity_poly.entity_id
_entity_poly.type
_entity_poly.pdbx_seq_one_letter_code
_entity_poly.pdbx_strand_id
1 'polypeptide(L)'
;MINSLSARIFAIFWLTLALVLVLVMMVPKLDSRQLTTLLESEYRQGVMLEQHIEAELAQDPANDLLWWRRLIRAIDKWAPPGQRLIIVTSEGRIIGAQRNEIQVVRNFMGQSDNADHPKKKKYGRSEMLGPLFH
;
A
#
# COMPACT_ATOMS: atom_id res chain seq x y z
N MET A 1 50.93 5.60 16.72
CA MET A 1 50.85 6.61 17.80
C MET A 1 49.48 7.29 17.82
N ILE A 2 48.39 6.55 18.11
CA ILE A 2 47.03 7.11 18.26
C ILE A 2 46.49 6.67 19.63
N ASN A 3 47.23 6.99 20.69
CA ASN A 3 46.84 6.64 22.06
C ASN A 3 46.83 7.86 22.98
N SER A 4 46.77 9.07 22.42
CA SER A 4 46.58 10.28 23.21
C SER A 4 45.11 10.38 23.65
N LEU A 5 44.92 10.83 24.88
CA LEU A 5 43.59 11.04 25.48
C LEU A 5 42.71 11.95 24.60
N SER A 6 43.32 12.97 23.97
CA SER A 6 42.66 13.88 23.02
C SER A 6 42.15 13.17 21.77
N ALA A 7 42.94 12.27 21.18
CA ALA A 7 42.52 11.50 20.00
C ALA A 7 41.34 10.58 20.32
N ARG A 8 41.30 10.00 21.53
CA ARG A 8 40.17 9.18 21.99
C ARG A 8 38.88 10.00 22.17
N ILE A 9 38.98 11.17 22.82
CA ILE A 9 37.83 12.08 23.01
C ILE A 9 37.31 12.55 21.64
N PHE A 10 38.20 12.95 20.74
CA PHE A 10 37.84 13.37 19.39
C PHE A 10 37.15 12.24 18.62
N ALA A 11 37.71 11.02 18.65
CA ALA A 11 37.11 9.87 17.98
C ALA A 11 35.71 9.55 18.52
N ILE A 12 35.51 9.58 19.84
CA ILE A 12 34.18 9.36 20.44
C ILE A 12 33.21 10.47 20.03
N PHE A 13 33.63 11.73 20.05
CA PHE A 13 32.80 12.86 19.64
C PHE A 13 32.34 12.74 18.18
N TRP A 14 33.25 12.41 17.26
CA TRP A 14 32.90 12.22 15.86
C TRP A 14 32.04 10.99 15.63
N LEU A 15 32.29 9.91 16.37
CA LEU A 15 31.46 8.71 16.31
C LEU A 15 30.04 9.00 16.78
N THR A 16 29.86 9.70 17.90
CA THR A 16 28.53 10.07 18.40
C THR A 16 27.83 11.04 17.45
N LEU A 17 28.54 12.02 16.90
CA LEU A 17 27.99 12.95 15.89
C LEU A 17 27.52 12.19 14.64
N ALA A 18 28.33 11.28 14.12
CA ALA A 18 27.97 10.46 12.96
C ALA A 18 26.79 9.54 13.26
N LEU A 19 26.77 8.89 14.43
CA LEU A 19 25.67 8.03 14.87
C LEU A 19 24.35 8.81 14.96
N VAL A 20 24.38 10.01 15.56
CA VAL A 20 23.20 10.89 15.66
C VAL A 20 22.72 11.28 14.26
N LEU A 21 23.63 11.61 13.34
CA LEU A 21 23.28 11.99 11.98
C LEU A 21 22.62 10.84 11.21
N VAL A 22 23.18 9.62 11.32
CA VAL A 22 22.57 8.40 10.77
C VAL A 22 21.18 8.15 11.38
N LEU A 23 21.03 8.30 12.70
CA LEU A 23 19.76 8.10 13.39
C LEU A 23 18.69 9.09 12.89
N VAL A 24 19.02 10.38 12.80
CA VAL A 24 18.12 11.42 12.30
C VAL A 24 17.69 11.15 10.85
N MET A 25 18.58 10.62 10.01
CA MET A 25 18.24 10.23 8.64
C MET A 25 17.40 8.94 8.56
N MET A 26 17.53 8.02 9.52
CA MET A 26 16.72 6.80 9.57
C MET A 26 15.31 7.01 10.14
N VAL A 27 15.14 7.92 11.10
CA VAL A 27 13.82 8.24 11.69
C VAL A 27 12.71 8.46 10.65
N PRO A 28 12.88 9.28 9.59
CA PRO A 28 11.83 9.49 8.59
C PRO A 28 11.55 8.23 7.75
N LYS A 29 12.52 7.33 7.57
CA LYS A 29 12.31 6.08 6.84
C LYS A 29 11.47 5.06 7.62
N LEU A 30 11.41 5.21 8.95
CA LEU A 30 10.56 4.39 9.81
C LEU A 30 9.12 4.93 9.89
N ASP A 31 8.86 6.13 9.36
CA ASP A 31 7.51 6.69 9.34
C ASP A 31 6.64 5.96 8.30
N SER A 32 5.86 4.98 8.77
CA SER A 32 4.94 4.17 7.96
C SER A 32 3.82 4.97 7.27
N ARG A 33 3.74 6.29 7.51
CA ARG A 33 2.79 7.21 6.86
C ARG A 33 3.26 7.61 5.46
N GLN A 34 4.52 7.34 5.12
CA GLN A 34 5.06 7.53 3.78
C GLN A 34 4.51 6.47 2.83
N LEU A 35 4.40 6.82 1.55
CA LEU A 35 4.06 5.87 0.49
C LEU A 35 5.25 4.94 0.30
N THR A 36 5.08 3.67 0.62
CA THR A 36 6.08 2.64 0.40
C THR A 36 5.72 1.82 -0.83
N THR A 37 6.71 1.25 -1.50
CA THR A 37 6.46 0.23 -2.53
C THR A 37 5.85 -1.00 -1.89
N LEU A 38 5.01 -1.74 -2.62
CA LEU A 38 4.53 -3.02 -2.11
C LEU A 38 5.69 -4.02 -1.98
N LEU A 39 5.58 -4.93 -1.01
CA LEU A 39 6.42 -6.12 -1.01
C LEU A 39 6.03 -7.01 -2.20
N GLU A 40 7.01 -7.70 -2.76
CA GLU A 40 6.81 -8.65 -3.88
C GLU A 40 5.74 -9.73 -3.57
N SER A 41 5.64 -10.15 -2.30
CA SER A 41 4.59 -11.07 -1.85
C SER A 41 3.20 -10.44 -1.85
N GLU A 42 3.07 -9.17 -1.43
CA GLU A 42 1.79 -8.45 -1.43
C GLU A 42 1.36 -8.16 -2.87
N TYR A 43 2.30 -7.80 -3.74
CA TYR A 43 2.04 -7.61 -5.17
C TYR A 43 1.53 -8.90 -5.82
N ARG A 44 2.23 -10.03 -5.64
CA ARG A 44 1.79 -11.32 -6.17
C ARG A 44 0.43 -11.75 -5.63
N GLN A 45 0.13 -11.50 -4.36
CA GLN A 45 -1.19 -11.75 -3.80
C GLN A 45 -2.27 -10.90 -4.48
N GLY A 46 -2.00 -9.62 -4.71
CA GLY A 46 -2.90 -8.72 -5.44
C GLY A 46 -3.19 -9.20 -6.86
N VAL A 47 -2.15 -9.57 -7.61
CA VAL A 47 -2.28 -10.09 -8.98
C VAL A 47 -3.04 -11.42 -9.02
N MET A 48 -2.75 -12.34 -8.09
CA MET A 48 -3.50 -13.60 -8.01
C MET A 48 -4.98 -13.34 -7.73
N LEU A 49 -5.29 -12.39 -6.84
CA LEU A 49 -6.65 -12.06 -6.46
C LEU A 49 -7.44 -11.47 -7.64
N GLU A 50 -6.82 -10.58 -8.40
CA GLU A 50 -7.36 -10.03 -9.65
C GLU A 50 -7.69 -11.15 -10.65
N GLN A 51 -6.74 -12.03 -10.93
CA GLN A 51 -6.94 -13.17 -11.85
C GLN A 51 -8.09 -14.10 -11.42
N HIS A 52 -8.23 -14.36 -10.12
CA HIS A 52 -9.32 -15.19 -9.60
C HIS A 52 -10.68 -14.49 -9.74
N ILE A 53 -10.75 -13.18 -9.48
CA ILE A 53 -11.97 -12.39 -9.64
C ILE A 53 -12.35 -12.33 -11.13
N GLU A 54 -11.39 -12.10 -12.03
CA GLU A 54 -11.62 -12.10 -13.47
C GLU A 54 -12.10 -13.45 -14.00
N ALA A 55 -11.45 -14.54 -13.58
CA ALA A 55 -11.85 -15.89 -13.98
C ALA A 55 -13.30 -16.21 -13.52
N GLU A 56 -13.68 -15.81 -12.30
CA GLU A 56 -15.05 -15.96 -11.80
C GLU A 56 -16.05 -15.09 -12.57
N LEU A 57 -15.65 -13.87 -12.97
CA LEU A 57 -16.50 -13.00 -13.78
C LEU A 57 -16.67 -13.54 -15.21
N ALA A 58 -15.61 -14.11 -15.82
CA ALA A 58 -15.62 -14.64 -17.18
C ALA A 58 -16.44 -15.93 -17.34
N GLN A 59 -16.61 -16.72 -16.27
CA GLN A 59 -17.31 -18.00 -16.32
C GLN A 59 -18.84 -17.91 -16.51
N ASP A 60 -19.46 -16.76 -16.23
CA ASP A 60 -20.92 -16.66 -16.16
C ASP A 60 -21.42 -15.52 -17.11
N PRO A 61 -22.34 -15.82 -18.05
CA PRO A 61 -22.70 -14.92 -19.15
C PRO A 61 -23.15 -13.53 -18.69
N ALA A 62 -22.77 -12.52 -19.46
CA ALA A 62 -23.06 -11.10 -19.21
C ALA A 62 -24.56 -10.82 -19.36
N ASN A 63 -25.34 -11.08 -18.30
CA ASN A 63 -26.68 -10.52 -18.18
C ASN A 63 -26.57 -9.15 -17.49
N ASP A 64 -26.73 -8.09 -18.29
CA ASP A 64 -26.34 -6.69 -18.02
C ASP A 64 -27.00 -6.00 -16.82
N LEU A 65 -27.94 -6.64 -16.13
CA LEU A 65 -28.65 -6.02 -15.00
C LEU A 65 -28.11 -6.42 -13.63
N LEU A 66 -27.38 -7.53 -13.54
CA LEU A 66 -26.92 -8.09 -12.25
C LEU A 66 -25.39 -8.19 -12.14
N TRP A 67 -24.65 -7.68 -13.14
CA TRP A 67 -23.18 -7.71 -13.17
C TRP A 67 -22.57 -7.06 -11.91
N TRP A 68 -23.14 -5.95 -11.44
CA TRP A 68 -22.69 -5.27 -10.23
C TRP A 68 -22.80 -6.13 -8.96
N ARG A 69 -23.92 -6.88 -8.83
CA ARG A 69 -24.12 -7.80 -7.69
C ARG A 69 -23.21 -9.03 -7.79
N ARG A 70 -22.76 -9.40 -8.99
CA ARG A 70 -21.78 -10.46 -9.20
C ARG A 70 -20.39 -9.99 -8.83
N LEU A 71 -20.02 -8.79 -9.27
CA LEU A 71 -18.76 -8.15 -8.93
C LEU A 71 -18.57 -8.05 -7.41
N ILE A 72 -19.55 -7.48 -6.68
CA ILE A 72 -19.49 -7.41 -5.22
C ILE A 72 -19.36 -8.81 -4.59
N ARG A 73 -20.10 -9.80 -5.10
CA ARG A 73 -20.01 -11.17 -4.59
C ARG A 73 -18.66 -11.84 -4.85
N ALA A 74 -18.07 -11.66 -6.03
CA ALA A 74 -16.75 -12.20 -6.35
C ALA A 74 -15.68 -11.56 -5.47
N ILE A 75 -15.77 -10.24 -5.28
CA ILE A 75 -14.89 -9.48 -4.39
C ILE A 75 -15.02 -10.00 -2.95
N ASP A 76 -16.23 -10.09 -2.41
CA ASP A 76 -16.45 -10.56 -1.04
C ASP A 76 -16.04 -12.03 -0.84
N LYS A 77 -16.17 -12.87 -1.87
CA LYS A 77 -15.78 -14.30 -1.84
C LYS A 77 -14.27 -14.48 -1.77
N TRP A 78 -13.53 -13.67 -2.53
CA TRP A 78 -12.07 -13.79 -2.64
C TRP A 78 -11.31 -12.85 -1.70
N ALA A 79 -11.97 -11.88 -1.07
CA ALA A 79 -11.38 -10.99 -0.08
C ALA A 79 -10.73 -11.78 1.08
N PRO A 80 -9.43 -11.59 1.34
CA PRO A 80 -8.78 -12.20 2.49
C PRO A 80 -9.43 -11.76 3.82
N PRO A 81 -9.44 -12.61 4.86
CA PRO A 81 -10.04 -12.26 6.14
C PRO A 81 -9.39 -11.00 6.74
N GLY A 82 -10.22 -10.01 7.08
CA GLY A 82 -9.76 -8.72 7.62
C GLY A 82 -9.28 -7.71 6.56
N GLN A 83 -9.32 -8.06 5.27
CA GLN A 83 -9.04 -7.15 4.17
C GLN A 83 -10.32 -6.80 3.42
N ARG A 84 -10.36 -5.57 2.88
CA ARG A 84 -11.47 -5.11 2.05
C ARG A 84 -10.92 -4.66 0.71
N LEU A 85 -11.44 -5.27 -0.34
CA LEU A 85 -11.20 -4.89 -1.71
C LEU A 85 -12.12 -3.73 -2.08
N ILE A 86 -11.54 -2.71 -2.69
CA ILE A 86 -12.25 -1.50 -3.11
C ILE A 86 -11.92 -1.31 -4.58
N ILE A 87 -12.95 -1.14 -5.40
CA ILE A 87 -12.78 -0.85 -6.82
C ILE A 87 -12.98 0.64 -7.04
N VAL A 88 -12.07 1.24 -7.78
CA VAL A 88 -12.18 2.62 -8.24
C VAL A 88 -12.20 2.59 -9.76
N THR A 89 -13.29 3.09 -10.36
CA THR A 89 -13.37 3.21 -11.82
C THR A 89 -12.46 4.33 -12.30
N SER A 90 -12.12 4.32 -13.59
CA SER A 90 -11.43 5.45 -14.26
C SER A 90 -12.16 6.80 -14.10
N GLU A 91 -13.49 6.78 -14.00
CA GLU A 91 -14.31 7.98 -13.68
C GLU A 91 -14.18 8.48 -12.23
N GLY A 92 -13.43 7.80 -11.37
CA GLY A 92 -13.32 8.12 -9.94
C GLY A 92 -14.51 7.64 -9.09
N ARG A 93 -15.37 6.76 -9.63
CA ARG A 93 -16.45 6.13 -8.84
C ARG A 93 -15.85 5.06 -7.94
N ILE A 94 -16.10 5.18 -6.65
CA ILE A 94 -15.62 4.24 -5.63
C ILE A 94 -16.71 3.22 -5.32
N ILE A 95 -16.33 1.95 -5.34
CA ILE A 95 -17.20 0.78 -5.21
C ILE A 95 -16.69 -0.06 -4.04
N GLY A 96 -17.59 -0.45 -3.13
CA GLY A 96 -17.25 -1.33 -1.99
C GLY A 96 -16.64 -0.63 -0.77
N ALA A 97 -16.33 0.67 -0.85
CA ALA A 97 -15.83 1.44 0.30
C ALA A 97 -16.96 1.89 1.25
N GLN A 98 -16.69 1.91 2.55
CA GLN A 98 -17.59 2.52 3.55
C GLN A 98 -17.54 4.05 3.48
N ARG A 99 -18.58 4.74 3.99
CA ARG A 99 -18.68 6.22 3.94
C ARG A 99 -17.48 6.95 4.55
N ASN A 100 -16.92 6.40 5.63
CA ASN A 100 -15.70 6.91 6.30
C ASN A 100 -14.40 6.59 5.53
N GLU A 101 -14.41 5.62 4.62
CA GLU A 101 -13.26 5.22 3.81
C GLU A 101 -13.17 6.01 2.51
N ILE A 102 -14.30 6.51 1.97
CA ILE A 102 -14.36 7.24 0.69
C ILE A 102 -13.31 8.36 0.61
N GLN A 103 -13.16 9.17 1.68
CA GLN A 103 -12.20 10.26 1.68
C GLN A 103 -10.76 9.75 1.71
N VAL A 104 -10.50 8.65 2.42
CA VAL A 104 -9.18 8.03 2.52
C VAL A 104 -8.78 7.42 1.19
N VAL A 105 -9.69 6.71 0.52
CA VAL A 105 -9.50 6.13 -0.82
C VAL A 105 -9.22 7.23 -1.83
N ARG A 106 -10.00 8.33 -1.82
CA ARG A 106 -9.78 9.47 -2.72
C ARG A 106 -8.40 10.10 -2.53
N ASN A 107 -8.00 10.30 -1.27
CA ASN A 107 -6.66 10.83 -0.95
C ASN A 107 -5.54 9.88 -1.38
N PHE A 108 -5.77 8.57 -1.31
CA PHE A 108 -4.84 7.55 -1.76
C PHE A 108 -4.71 7.52 -3.27
N MET A 109 -5.82 7.52 -4.01
CA MET A 109 -5.84 7.58 -5.48
C MET A 109 -5.13 8.83 -6.02
N GLY A 110 -5.28 9.97 -5.36
CA GLY A 110 -4.56 11.20 -5.74
C GLY A 110 -3.05 11.16 -5.49
N GLN A 111 -2.54 10.17 -4.76
CA GLN A 111 -1.11 10.01 -4.42
C GLN A 111 -0.47 8.77 -5.05
N SER A 112 -1.30 7.79 -5.41
CA SER A 112 -0.97 6.53 -6.06
C SER A 112 -1.85 6.42 -7.29
N ASP A 113 -1.58 7.23 -8.29
CA ASP A 113 -2.31 7.24 -9.57
C ASP A 113 -1.68 6.29 -10.60
N ASN A 114 -0.44 5.85 -10.36
CA ASN A 114 0.28 4.95 -11.23
C ASN A 114 0.02 3.48 -10.87
N ALA A 115 -0.62 2.76 -11.79
CA ALA A 115 -0.93 1.34 -11.70
C ALA A 115 0.29 0.41 -11.85
N ASP A 116 1.28 0.81 -12.65
CA ASP A 116 2.51 0.03 -12.91
C ASP A 116 3.42 0.01 -11.68
N HIS A 117 3.24 0.99 -10.79
CA HIS A 117 3.99 1.14 -9.56
C HIS A 117 3.02 1.24 -8.38
N PRO A 118 2.32 0.15 -8.04
CA PRO A 118 1.37 0.16 -6.95
C PRO A 118 2.11 0.51 -5.66
N LYS A 119 1.45 1.31 -4.81
CA LYS A 119 2.02 1.76 -3.55
C LYS A 119 1.18 1.29 -2.38
N LYS A 120 1.79 1.34 -1.20
CA LYS A 120 1.19 1.06 0.09
C LYS A 120 1.21 2.33 0.92
N LYS A 121 0.12 2.62 1.63
CA LYS A 121 0.08 3.72 2.61
C LYS A 121 -0.75 3.37 3.82
N LYS A 122 -0.22 3.70 5.00
CA LYS A 122 -0.94 3.55 6.28
C LYS A 122 -1.74 4.79 6.61
N TYR A 123 -3.03 4.59 6.86
CA TYR A 123 -3.99 5.58 7.34
C TYR A 123 -4.42 5.22 8.76
N GLY A 124 -3.58 5.56 9.74
CA GLY A 124 -3.84 5.25 11.14
C GLY A 124 -3.80 3.73 11.40
N ARG A 125 -4.98 3.13 11.53
CA ARG A 125 -5.14 1.67 11.78
C ARG A 125 -5.42 0.86 10.51
N SER A 126 -5.74 1.52 9.40
CA SER A 126 -6.01 0.87 8.11
C SER A 126 -4.82 1.06 7.18
N GLU A 127 -4.56 0.08 6.33
CA GLU A 127 -3.53 0.15 5.29
C GLU A 127 -4.22 0.02 3.93
N MET A 128 -3.80 0.85 2.97
CA MET A 128 -4.29 0.82 1.59
C MET A 128 -3.17 0.41 0.66
N LEU A 129 -3.53 -0.41 -0.32
CA LEU A 129 -2.65 -1.03 -1.29
C LEU A 129 -3.25 -0.83 -2.68
N GLY A 130 -2.41 -0.47 -3.66
CA GLY A 130 -2.80 -0.32 -5.06
C GLY A 130 -2.43 1.05 -5.64
N PRO A 131 -3.08 1.47 -6.72
CA PRO A 131 -4.02 0.71 -7.54
C PRO A 131 -3.31 -0.43 -8.29
N LEU A 132 -3.99 -1.55 -8.48
CA LEU A 132 -3.54 -2.67 -9.31
C LEU A 132 -4.43 -2.67 -10.54
N PHE A 133 -3.83 -2.63 -11.73
CA PHE A 133 -4.51 -2.82 -13.00
C PHE A 133 -3.60 -3.68 -13.89
N HIS A 134 -4.17 -4.66 -14.60
CA HIS A 134 -3.55 -5.27 -15.77
C HIS A 134 -4.40 -5.07 -17.03
#